data_AF-A0AAD6FLK2-F1
#
_entry.id   AF-A0AAD6FLK2-F1
#
_cell.length_a   1.000
_cell.length_b   1.000
_cell.length_c   1.000
_cell.angle_alpha   90.00
_cell.angle_beta   90.00
_cell.angle_gamma   90.00
#
_symmetry.space_group_name_H-M   'P 1'
#
loop_
_entity.id
_entity.type
_entity.pdbx_description
1 polymer ?
#
loop_
_entity_poly.entity_id
_entity_poly.type
_entity_poly.pdbx_seq_one_letter_code
_entity_poly.pdbx_strand_id
1 'polypeptide(L)'
;MITRTVSKNPRTTRGDLVNDLQRAVTQVTKATISNTLRRQGLKSCSARRVPLLKPVHVQARLKFAREHLDDPEEDWENVIWSDEAKIELFGKNSTRRVWRRKNAELHPKNTIPTVKHGGGNIMLWGCFSAKGPGRLIRVKERMNGAMYCEILSDNLLPSARALKMKRGWVFQHDNDPKHTARATKEWLRKKHFKVLEWPSQSPDLNPIEHLWRELKVRVAQRQPQNITALEEICMEEWAKIPATIHGERTEAPEKTEAPETIEIVKESGVFCKRDAWKASIHTTSGTTMVQTLLLGTFPLETLLQSNLNG
;
A
#
# COMPACT_ATOMS: atom_id res chain seq x y z
N MET A 1 -20.97 13.22 -27.58
CA MET A 1 -19.66 13.89 -27.76
C MET A 1 -18.90 14.00 -26.43
N ILE A 2 -19.47 14.68 -25.41
CA ILE A 2 -18.84 14.89 -24.09
C ILE A 2 -18.36 13.58 -23.44
N THR A 3 -19.23 12.59 -23.31
CA THR A 3 -18.90 11.29 -22.70
C THR A 3 -17.82 10.56 -23.49
N ARG A 4 -17.95 10.47 -24.82
CA ARG A 4 -16.95 9.85 -25.70
C ARG A 4 -15.56 10.49 -25.56
N THR A 5 -15.47 11.82 -25.46
CA THR A 5 -14.20 12.52 -25.27
C THR A 5 -13.58 12.20 -23.92
N VAL A 6 -14.37 12.21 -22.84
CA VAL A 6 -13.89 11.88 -21.50
C VAL A 6 -13.52 10.39 -21.37
N SER A 7 -14.25 9.48 -22.02
CA SER A 7 -13.90 8.06 -22.05
C SER A 7 -12.57 7.81 -22.77
N LYS A 8 -12.30 8.53 -23.87
CA LYS A 8 -11.02 8.44 -24.59
C LYS A 8 -9.86 9.11 -23.86
N ASN A 9 -10.12 10.26 -23.23
CA ASN A 9 -9.13 11.00 -22.46
C ASN A 9 -9.71 11.44 -21.11
N PRO A 10 -9.59 10.59 -20.06
CA PRO A 10 -10.16 10.88 -18.74
C PRO A 10 -9.55 12.11 -18.03
N ARG A 11 -8.45 12.67 -18.56
CA ARG A 11 -7.81 13.87 -18.01
C ARG A 11 -8.35 15.18 -18.61
N THR A 12 -9.23 15.10 -19.62
CA THR A 12 -9.85 16.29 -20.22
C THR A 12 -10.62 17.07 -19.16
N THR A 13 -10.33 18.37 -19.05
CA THR A 13 -10.96 19.23 -18.06
C THR A 13 -12.33 19.70 -18.52
N ARG A 14 -13.13 20.18 -17.57
CA ARG A 14 -14.40 20.88 -17.88
C ARG A 14 -14.19 22.11 -18.75
N GLY A 15 -13.03 22.77 -18.65
CA GLY A 15 -12.69 23.92 -19.49
C GLY A 15 -12.46 23.49 -20.93
N ASP A 16 -11.68 22.43 -21.13
CA ASP A 16 -11.39 21.88 -22.46
C ASP A 16 -12.68 21.49 -23.18
N LEU A 17 -13.61 20.82 -22.49
CA LEU A 17 -14.89 20.41 -23.07
C LEU A 17 -15.79 21.60 -23.43
N VAL A 18 -15.77 22.69 -22.65
CA VAL A 18 -16.50 23.92 -23.00
C VAL A 18 -15.89 24.53 -24.26
N ASN A 19 -14.57 24.63 -24.32
CA ASN A 19 -13.85 25.20 -25.47
C ASN A 19 -14.07 24.38 -26.75
N ASP A 20 -14.06 23.06 -26.66
CA ASP A 20 -14.28 22.17 -27.80
C ASP A 20 -15.71 22.25 -28.33
N LEU A 21 -16.70 22.36 -27.45
CA LEU A 21 -18.10 22.53 -27.85
C LEU A 21 -18.34 23.93 -28.43
N GLN A 22 -17.70 24.95 -27.87
CA GLN A 22 -17.77 26.31 -28.40
C GLN A 22 -17.17 26.42 -29.81
N ARG A 23 -16.07 25.70 -30.09
CA ARG A 23 -15.50 25.56 -31.45
C ARG A 23 -16.47 24.87 -32.41
N ALA A 24 -17.30 23.97 -31.92
CA ALA A 24 -18.39 23.32 -32.66
C ALA A 24 -19.71 24.13 -32.64
N VAL A 25 -19.63 25.45 -32.41
CA VAL A 25 -20.76 26.41 -32.40
C VAL A 25 -21.81 26.11 -31.30
N THR A 26 -21.46 25.27 -30.32
CA THR A 26 -22.36 24.90 -29.21
C THR A 26 -21.91 25.57 -27.91
N GLN A 27 -22.66 26.57 -27.45
CA GLN A 27 -22.40 27.25 -26.18
C GLN A 27 -22.93 26.42 -25.01
N VAL A 28 -22.04 25.98 -24.11
CA VAL A 28 -22.42 25.27 -22.88
C VAL A 28 -21.66 25.77 -21.67
N THR A 29 -22.30 25.69 -20.50
CA THR A 29 -21.66 26.05 -19.23
C THR A 29 -20.95 24.86 -18.59
N LYS A 30 -19.93 25.13 -17.76
CA LYS A 30 -19.24 24.11 -16.96
C LYS A 30 -20.20 23.29 -16.07
N ALA A 31 -21.30 23.91 -15.61
CA ALA A 31 -22.34 23.25 -14.82
C ALA A 31 -23.09 22.20 -15.66
N THR A 32 -23.45 22.54 -16.90
CA THR A 32 -24.11 21.63 -17.85
C THR A 32 -23.23 20.42 -18.15
N ILE A 33 -21.93 20.64 -18.35
CA ILE A 33 -20.96 19.54 -18.53
C ILE A 33 -20.88 18.66 -17.29
N SER A 34 -20.79 19.26 -16.10
CA SER A 34 -20.70 18.52 -14.83
C SER A 34 -21.95 17.67 -14.58
N ASN A 35 -23.14 18.21 -14.83
CA ASN A 35 -24.40 17.49 -14.68
C ASN A 35 -24.54 16.36 -15.71
N THR A 36 -24.08 16.59 -16.94
CA THR A 36 -24.09 15.56 -17.99
C THR A 36 -23.15 14.40 -17.66
N LEU A 37 -21.93 14.68 -17.18
CA LEU A 37 -21.00 13.65 -16.73
C LEU A 37 -21.55 12.86 -15.53
N ARG A 38 -22.14 13.55 -14.54
CA ARG A 38 -22.76 12.89 -13.37
C ARG A 38 -23.94 12.01 -13.73
N ARG A 39 -24.82 12.46 -14.65
CA ARG A 39 -25.94 11.65 -15.18
C ARG A 39 -25.48 10.36 -15.86
N GLN A 40 -24.20 10.30 -16.24
CA GLN A 40 -23.57 9.16 -16.90
C GLN A 40 -22.67 8.37 -15.93
N GLY A 41 -22.84 8.56 -14.61
CA GLY A 41 -22.06 7.88 -13.58
C GLY A 41 -20.63 8.37 -13.41
N LEU A 42 -20.18 9.35 -14.20
CA LEU A 42 -18.80 9.85 -14.15
C LEU A 42 -18.63 10.87 -13.04
N LYS A 43 -17.70 10.58 -12.13
CA LYS A 43 -17.33 11.47 -11.01
C LYS A 43 -15.91 12.01 -11.18
N SER A 44 -15.75 13.30 -10.92
CA SER A 44 -14.43 13.93 -10.85
C SER A 44 -13.67 13.39 -9.63
N CYS A 45 -12.54 12.73 -9.87
CA CYS A 45 -11.67 12.16 -8.85
C CYS A 45 -10.22 12.60 -9.07
N SER A 46 -9.43 12.68 -8.00
CA SER A 46 -7.99 12.84 -8.14
C SER A 46 -7.38 11.59 -8.76
N ALA A 47 -6.57 11.76 -9.81
CA ALA A 47 -5.83 10.65 -10.42
C ALA A 47 -4.91 10.00 -9.38
N ARG A 48 -4.91 8.66 -9.33
CA ARG A 48 -4.02 7.91 -8.44
C ARG A 48 -2.58 8.05 -8.92
N ARG A 49 -1.67 8.33 -7.99
CA ARG A 49 -0.23 8.28 -8.26
C ARG A 49 0.21 6.83 -8.16
N VAL A 50 0.80 6.31 -9.21
CA VAL A 50 1.30 4.93 -9.32
C VAL A 50 2.75 4.98 -9.81
N PRO A 51 3.61 4.03 -9.41
CA PRO A 51 4.98 3.98 -9.89
C PRO A 51 5.01 3.85 -11.41
N LEU A 52 6.01 4.49 -12.04
CA LEU A 52 6.22 4.38 -13.47
C LEU A 52 6.92 3.04 -13.78
N LEU A 53 6.15 2.06 -14.22
CA LEU A 53 6.66 0.72 -14.54
C LEU A 53 7.16 0.65 -15.98
N LYS A 54 8.33 0.03 -16.17
CA LYS A 54 8.80 -0.39 -17.50
C LYS A 54 8.11 -1.69 -17.90
N PRO A 55 8.01 -2.02 -19.21
CA PRO A 55 7.41 -3.28 -19.66
C PRO A 55 7.98 -4.53 -18.99
N VAL A 56 9.30 -4.55 -18.75
CA VAL A 56 9.98 -5.64 -18.03
C VAL A 56 9.50 -5.79 -16.58
N HIS A 57 9.18 -4.69 -15.89
CA HIS A 57 8.61 -4.74 -14.54
C HIS A 57 7.19 -5.30 -14.57
N VAL A 58 6.38 -4.89 -15.55
CA VAL A 58 5.01 -5.40 -15.73
C VAL A 58 5.03 -6.91 -15.97
N GLN A 59 5.88 -7.39 -16.88
CA GLN A 59 6.02 -8.82 -17.16
C GLN A 59 6.45 -9.62 -15.93
N ALA A 60 7.46 -9.17 -15.19
CA ALA A 60 7.91 -9.83 -13.98
C ALA A 60 6.81 -9.89 -12.90
N ARG A 61 6.04 -8.81 -12.74
CA ARG A 61 4.92 -8.74 -11.79
C ARG A 61 3.78 -9.68 -12.19
N LEU A 62 3.44 -9.75 -13.48
CA LEU A 62 2.42 -10.68 -13.99
C LEU A 62 2.86 -12.13 -13.87
N LYS A 63 4.15 -12.43 -14.11
CA LYS A 63 4.72 -13.75 -13.91
C LYS A 63 4.57 -14.17 -12.44
N PHE A 64 5.06 -13.35 -11.51
CA PHE A 64 4.94 -13.58 -10.07
C PHE A 64 3.49 -13.82 -9.65
N ALA A 65 2.57 -12.96 -10.09
CA ALA A 65 1.15 -13.06 -9.77
C ALA A 65 0.51 -14.37 -10.28
N ARG A 66 0.91 -14.85 -11.46
CA ARG A 66 0.39 -16.10 -12.03
C ARG A 66 0.95 -17.32 -11.32
N GLU A 67 2.24 -17.31 -11.00
CA GLU A 67 2.92 -18.44 -10.34
C GLU A 67 2.39 -18.68 -8.93
N HIS A 68 1.96 -17.63 -8.23
CA HIS A 68 1.49 -17.72 -6.86
C HIS A 68 -0.03 -17.50 -6.71
N LEU A 69 -0.78 -17.60 -7.82
CA LEU A 69 -2.23 -17.38 -7.83
C LEU A 69 -2.98 -18.46 -7.05
N ASP A 70 -2.52 -19.70 -7.20
CA ASP A 70 -3.12 -20.91 -6.67
C ASP A 70 -2.39 -21.43 -5.41
N ASP A 71 -1.44 -20.64 -4.89
CA ASP A 71 -0.68 -21.01 -3.68
C ASP A 71 -1.61 -21.11 -2.47
N PRO A 72 -1.47 -22.18 -1.65
CA PRO A 72 -2.30 -22.38 -0.48
C PRO A 72 -1.99 -21.33 0.60
N GLU A 73 -2.95 -21.15 1.50
CA GLU A 73 -2.86 -20.16 2.58
C GLU A 73 -1.72 -20.40 3.53
N GLU A 74 -1.48 -21.65 3.84
CA GLU A 74 -0.44 -22.07 4.76
C GLU A 74 0.95 -21.65 4.28
N ASP A 75 1.14 -21.50 2.97
CA ASP A 75 2.40 -21.03 2.40
C ASP A 75 2.61 -19.54 2.69
N TRP A 76 1.57 -18.72 2.50
CA TRP A 76 1.60 -17.28 2.81
C TRP A 76 1.66 -16.97 4.30
N GLU A 77 0.99 -17.78 5.13
CA GLU A 77 1.13 -17.71 6.59
C GLU A 77 2.56 -17.99 7.05
N ASN A 78 3.32 -18.75 6.27
CA ASN A 78 4.68 -19.12 6.55
C ASN A 78 5.72 -18.18 5.89
N VAL A 79 5.29 -17.02 5.39
CA VAL A 79 6.17 -15.95 4.90
C VAL A 79 6.44 -14.94 6.02
N ILE A 80 7.71 -14.53 6.14
CA ILE A 80 8.10 -13.32 6.88
C ILE A 80 8.41 -12.22 5.88
N TRP A 81 7.58 -11.17 5.93
CA TRP A 81 7.72 -9.96 5.14
C TRP A 81 8.63 -8.98 5.84
N SER A 82 9.47 -8.25 5.09
CA SER A 82 10.33 -7.22 5.64
C SER A 82 10.45 -6.02 4.71
N ASP A 83 10.76 -4.87 5.28
CA ASP A 83 11.00 -3.63 4.54
C ASP A 83 11.62 -2.55 5.45
N GLU A 84 12.10 -1.47 4.84
CA GLU A 84 12.52 -0.25 5.52
C GLU A 84 11.54 0.91 5.28
N ALA A 85 11.14 1.58 6.36
CA ALA A 85 10.30 2.78 6.26
C ALA A 85 10.93 3.99 6.93
N LYS A 86 10.82 5.12 6.23
CA LYS A 86 11.09 6.44 6.80
C LYS A 86 9.84 6.98 7.50
N ILE A 87 10.00 7.39 8.75
CA ILE A 87 9.00 8.10 9.54
C ILE A 87 9.50 9.52 9.82
N GLU A 88 8.73 10.51 9.38
CA GLU A 88 9.05 11.94 9.54
C GLU A 88 8.47 12.47 10.85
N LEU A 89 9.23 13.27 11.60
CA LEU A 89 8.74 13.91 12.83
C LEU A 89 7.60 14.90 12.54
N PHE A 90 7.81 15.76 11.52
CA PHE A 90 6.80 16.68 11.01
C PHE A 90 6.42 16.33 9.58
N GLY A 91 5.88 15.12 9.39
CA GLY A 91 5.45 14.67 8.07
C GLY A 91 4.18 15.35 7.59
N LYS A 92 4.05 15.53 6.27
CA LYS A 92 2.84 16.08 5.61
C LYS A 92 1.60 15.17 5.69
N ASN A 93 1.65 14.11 6.49
CA ASN A 93 0.74 12.97 6.40
C ASN A 93 -0.58 13.15 7.15
N SER A 94 -0.77 14.26 7.85
CA SER A 94 -2.10 14.69 8.28
C SER A 94 -2.41 16.05 7.68
N THR A 95 -3.09 16.07 6.53
CA THR A 95 -3.87 17.25 6.13
C THR A 95 -4.97 17.43 7.19
N ARG A 96 -4.69 18.16 8.26
CA ARG A 96 -5.69 18.46 9.29
C ARG A 96 -6.59 19.55 8.75
N ARG A 97 -7.87 19.24 8.59
CA ARG A 97 -8.88 20.25 8.27
C ARG A 97 -9.15 21.04 9.54
N VAL A 98 -9.09 22.36 9.44
CA VAL A 98 -9.45 23.26 10.54
C VAL A 98 -10.73 24.00 10.17
N TRP A 99 -11.69 24.05 11.09
CA TRP A 99 -12.85 24.91 11.00
C TRP A 99 -12.47 26.29 11.57
N ARG A 100 -12.54 27.34 10.75
CA ARG A 100 -12.16 28.71 11.15
C ARG A 100 -13.13 29.74 10.59
N ARG A 101 -13.27 30.85 11.31
CA ARG A 101 -13.99 32.04 10.81
C ARG A 101 -13.21 32.71 9.67
N LYS A 102 -13.91 33.47 8.82
CA LYS A 102 -13.28 34.29 7.76
C LYS A 102 -12.20 35.19 8.39
N ASN A 103 -11.06 35.33 7.72
CA ASN A 103 -9.87 36.09 8.17
C ASN A 103 -9.12 35.58 9.42
N ALA A 104 -9.52 34.46 10.03
CA ALA A 104 -8.79 33.89 11.18
C ALA A 104 -7.60 33.00 10.76
N GLU A 105 -7.01 33.27 9.59
CA GLU A 105 -6.19 32.29 8.91
C GLU A 105 -4.78 32.09 9.45
N LEU A 106 -4.23 33.14 10.04
CA LEU A 106 -2.89 33.15 10.63
C LEU A 106 -2.92 32.90 12.15
N HIS A 107 -4.10 32.71 12.75
CA HIS A 107 -4.19 32.43 14.18
C HIS A 107 -3.44 31.12 14.49
N PRO A 108 -2.57 31.05 15.52
CA PRO A 108 -1.80 29.84 15.86
C PRO A 108 -2.61 28.54 16.05
N LYS A 109 -3.89 28.64 16.42
CA LYS A 109 -4.81 27.50 16.55
C LYS A 109 -5.30 26.96 15.19
N ASN A 110 -5.15 27.77 14.13
CA ASN A 110 -5.58 27.50 12.77
C ASN A 110 -4.42 27.26 11.80
N THR A 111 -3.18 27.32 12.29
CA THR A 111 -1.95 27.05 11.54
C THR A 111 -1.28 25.80 12.09
N ILE A 112 -0.55 25.11 11.22
CA ILE A 112 0.31 23.99 11.60
C ILE A 112 1.74 24.50 11.45
N PRO A 113 2.52 24.61 12.54
CA PRO A 113 3.91 25.02 12.44
C PRO A 113 4.67 24.09 11.50
N THR A 114 5.39 24.66 10.52
CA THR A 114 6.25 23.92 9.60
C THR A 114 7.70 24.34 9.83
N VAL A 115 8.60 23.36 9.91
CA VAL A 115 10.05 23.62 10.01
C VAL A 115 10.69 23.50 8.62
N LYS A 116 11.63 24.41 8.29
CA LYS A 116 12.28 24.47 6.96
C LYS A 116 13.00 23.17 6.56
N HIS A 117 13.44 22.36 7.53
CA HIS A 117 14.18 21.11 7.32
C HIS A 117 13.46 19.85 7.85
N GLY A 118 12.13 19.88 7.96
CA GLY A 118 11.32 18.69 8.28
C GLY A 118 11.46 18.12 9.70
N GLY A 119 12.24 18.78 10.58
CA GLY A 119 12.46 18.43 11.99
C GLY A 119 13.04 17.03 12.24
N GLY A 120 13.59 16.43 11.19
CA GLY A 120 14.21 15.12 11.22
C GLY A 120 13.25 13.97 10.90
N ASN A 121 13.86 12.81 10.66
CA ASN A 121 13.20 11.55 10.38
C ASN A 121 14.00 10.42 11.00
N ILE A 122 13.36 9.28 11.20
CA ILE A 122 14.02 8.03 11.51
C ILE A 122 13.78 7.03 10.38
N MET A 123 14.79 6.21 10.12
CA MET A 123 14.67 5.03 9.27
C MET A 123 14.46 3.83 10.18
N LEU A 124 13.41 3.05 9.91
CA LEU A 124 13.09 1.83 10.64
C LEU A 124 13.20 0.65 9.69
N TRP A 125 13.78 -0.45 10.15
CA TRP A 125 13.62 -1.76 9.54
C TRP A 125 12.64 -2.57 10.40
N GLY A 126 11.70 -3.25 9.76
CA GLY A 126 10.73 -4.09 10.45
C GLY A 126 10.44 -5.36 9.66
N CYS A 127 9.92 -6.36 10.35
CA CYS A 127 9.39 -7.56 9.72
C CYS A 127 8.08 -7.99 10.39
N PHE A 128 7.25 -8.72 9.67
CA PHE A 128 6.02 -9.30 10.21
C PHE A 128 5.61 -10.56 9.45
N SER A 129 4.71 -11.35 10.03
CA SER A 129 4.07 -12.49 9.37
C SER A 129 2.56 -12.44 9.60
N ALA A 130 1.80 -13.41 9.07
CA ALA A 130 0.40 -13.59 9.40
C ALA A 130 0.14 -13.74 10.91
N LYS A 131 1.16 -14.14 11.68
CA LYS A 131 1.11 -14.32 13.15
C LYS A 131 1.40 -13.03 13.94
N GLY A 132 1.61 -11.91 13.25
CA GLY A 132 1.81 -10.61 13.88
C GLY A 132 3.17 -9.95 13.59
N PRO A 133 3.40 -8.79 14.25
CA PRO A 133 4.63 -8.03 14.10
C PRO A 133 5.85 -8.78 14.66
N GLY A 134 6.92 -8.81 13.89
CA GLY A 134 8.25 -9.16 14.36
C GLY A 134 8.95 -7.97 15.00
N ARG A 135 10.28 -8.01 15.08
CA ARG A 135 11.09 -6.92 15.63
C ARG A 135 11.07 -5.70 14.72
N LEU A 136 11.12 -4.53 15.35
CA LEU A 136 11.28 -3.22 14.73
C LEU A 136 12.56 -2.58 15.26
N ILE A 137 13.44 -2.11 14.38
CA ILE A 137 14.73 -1.50 14.75
C ILE A 137 14.98 -0.21 14.01
N ARG A 138 15.56 0.77 14.71
CA ARG A 138 16.03 2.01 14.10
C ARG A 138 17.38 1.81 13.43
N VAL A 139 17.43 2.17 12.16
CA VAL A 139 18.66 2.19 11.36
C VAL A 139 19.25 3.60 11.43
N LYS A 140 20.35 3.75 12.18
CA LYS A 140 20.97 5.06 12.44
C LYS A 140 21.85 5.55 11.28
N GLU A 141 22.45 4.62 10.55
CA GLU A 141 23.41 4.93 9.49
C GLU A 141 22.91 4.48 8.12
N ARG A 142 23.63 4.86 7.06
CA ARG A 142 23.31 4.37 5.72
C ARG A 142 23.62 2.86 5.65
N MET A 143 22.56 2.07 5.57
CA MET A 143 22.66 0.62 5.52
C MET A 143 23.43 0.15 4.28
N ASN A 144 24.48 -0.64 4.49
CA ASN A 144 25.17 -1.40 3.45
C ASN A 144 24.82 -2.89 3.56
N GLY A 145 25.31 -3.71 2.62
CA GLY A 145 24.99 -5.14 2.59
C GLY A 145 25.45 -5.92 3.84
N ALA A 146 26.57 -5.53 4.47
CA ALA A 146 27.08 -6.17 5.67
C ALA A 146 26.21 -5.85 6.89
N MET A 147 25.91 -4.57 7.11
CA MET A 147 24.97 -4.12 8.15
C MET A 147 23.59 -4.75 7.97
N TYR A 148 23.13 -4.92 6.73
CA TYR A 148 21.87 -5.61 6.46
C TYR A 148 21.92 -7.07 6.93
N CYS A 149 23.00 -7.81 6.65
CA CYS A 149 23.15 -9.18 7.14
C CYS A 149 23.18 -9.27 8.67
N GLU A 150 23.77 -8.29 9.35
CA GLU A 150 23.74 -8.18 10.82
C GLU A 150 22.30 -7.94 11.31
N ILE A 151 21.57 -7.01 10.70
CA ILE A 151 20.15 -6.76 11.02
C ILE A 151 19.32 -8.04 10.86
N LEU A 152 19.52 -8.79 9.77
CA LEU A 152 18.83 -10.07 9.58
C LEU A 152 19.21 -11.10 10.66
N SER A 153 20.49 -11.21 10.99
CA SER A 153 20.98 -12.11 12.04
C SER A 153 20.33 -11.80 13.40
N ASP A 154 20.34 -10.53 13.78
CA ASP A 154 20.00 -10.08 15.12
C ASP A 154 18.51 -9.86 15.33
N ASN A 155 17.75 -9.70 14.22
CA ASN A 155 16.33 -9.35 14.30
C ASN A 155 15.41 -10.32 13.55
N LEU A 156 15.75 -10.75 12.34
CA LEU A 156 14.87 -11.65 11.58
C LEU A 156 14.78 -13.03 12.24
N LEU A 157 15.93 -13.65 12.59
CA LEU A 157 15.94 -14.98 13.21
C LEU A 157 15.27 -15.01 14.60
N PRO A 158 15.49 -14.04 15.50
CA PRO A 158 14.70 -13.93 16.73
C PRO A 158 13.21 -13.69 16.47
N SER A 159 12.84 -12.90 15.45
CA SER A 159 11.43 -12.68 15.10
C SER A 159 10.75 -13.97 14.64
N ALA A 160 11.39 -14.75 13.77
CA ALA A 160 10.88 -16.04 13.31
C ALA A 160 10.62 -17.01 14.49
N ARG A 161 11.51 -17.01 15.49
CA ARG A 161 11.36 -17.80 16.71
C ARG A 161 10.21 -17.29 17.60
N ALA A 162 10.14 -15.98 17.82
CA ALA A 162 9.08 -15.36 18.63
C ALA A 162 7.69 -15.59 18.01
N LEU A 163 7.58 -15.48 16.69
CA LEU A 163 6.37 -15.74 15.92
C LEU A 163 6.05 -17.24 15.78
N LYS A 164 6.91 -18.15 16.28
CA LYS A 164 6.75 -19.61 16.18
C LYS A 164 6.52 -20.06 14.73
N MET A 165 7.33 -19.55 13.79
CA MET A 165 7.22 -19.90 12.36
C MET A 165 7.45 -21.40 12.13
N LYS A 166 6.73 -21.98 11.17
CA LYS A 166 6.87 -23.41 10.84
C LYS A 166 8.22 -23.64 10.15
N ARG A 167 8.73 -24.87 10.16
CA ARG A 167 9.94 -25.21 9.42
C ARG A 167 9.76 -24.86 7.94
N GLY A 168 10.84 -24.41 7.29
CA GLY A 168 10.81 -24.06 5.87
C GLY A 168 10.06 -22.76 5.55
N TRP A 169 9.87 -21.88 6.53
CA TRP A 169 9.37 -20.52 6.31
C TRP A 169 10.20 -19.77 5.27
N VAL A 170 9.53 -18.87 4.56
CA VAL A 170 10.09 -18.11 3.45
C VAL A 170 10.32 -16.66 3.87
N PHE A 171 11.46 -16.11 3.49
CA PHE A 171 11.82 -14.73 3.74
C PHE A 171 11.53 -13.88 2.51
N GLN A 172 10.79 -12.78 2.68
CA GLN A 172 10.60 -11.77 1.64
C GLN A 172 11.38 -10.49 1.98
N HIS A 173 12.11 -10.00 0.98
CA HIS A 173 12.70 -8.67 0.93
C HIS A 173 12.65 -8.13 -0.51
N ASP A 174 12.85 -6.83 -0.69
CA ASP A 174 12.86 -6.23 -2.02
C ASP A 174 14.22 -6.40 -2.74
N ASN A 175 14.27 -5.98 -4.00
CA ASN A 175 15.47 -6.07 -4.84
C ASN A 175 16.39 -4.84 -4.72
N ASP A 176 16.43 -4.15 -3.57
CA ASP A 176 17.41 -3.08 -3.35
C ASP A 176 18.84 -3.61 -3.63
N PRO A 177 19.73 -2.80 -4.24
CA PRO A 177 21.13 -3.16 -4.44
C PRO A 177 21.81 -3.75 -3.20
N LYS A 178 21.45 -3.30 -1.98
CA LYS A 178 22.02 -3.83 -0.74
C LYS A 178 21.53 -5.24 -0.40
N HIS A 179 20.32 -5.61 -0.83
CA HIS A 179 19.73 -6.94 -0.62
C HIS A 179 20.23 -7.94 -1.66
N THR A 180 20.49 -7.45 -2.87
CA THR A 180 20.94 -8.26 -4.01
C THR A 180 22.47 -8.32 -4.17
N ALA A 181 23.20 -7.63 -3.30
CA ALA A 181 24.66 -7.67 -3.23
C ALA A 181 25.18 -9.11 -3.06
N ARG A 182 26.35 -9.40 -3.65
CA ARG A 182 26.96 -10.74 -3.60
C ARG A 182 27.12 -11.25 -2.18
N ALA A 183 27.64 -10.41 -1.27
CA ALA A 183 27.83 -10.76 0.13
C ALA A 183 26.51 -11.16 0.82
N THR A 184 25.43 -10.43 0.55
CA THR A 184 24.10 -10.71 1.12
C THR A 184 23.50 -12.00 0.58
N LYS A 185 23.59 -12.24 -0.74
CA LYS A 185 23.15 -13.49 -1.36
C LYS A 185 23.92 -14.70 -0.83
N GLU A 186 25.24 -14.57 -0.69
CA GLU A 186 26.10 -15.61 -0.12
C GLU A 186 25.77 -15.89 1.35
N TRP A 187 25.51 -14.85 2.14
CA TRP A 187 25.11 -14.99 3.54
C TRP A 187 23.76 -15.69 3.68
N LEU A 188 22.75 -15.29 2.91
CA LEU A 188 21.42 -15.92 2.89
C LEU A 188 21.52 -17.40 2.53
N ARG A 189 22.34 -17.74 1.51
CA ARG A 189 22.62 -19.11 1.12
C ARG A 189 23.30 -19.91 2.24
N LYS A 190 24.33 -19.34 2.87
CA LYS A 190 25.08 -19.98 3.98
C LYS A 190 24.20 -20.24 5.20
N LYS A 191 23.21 -19.39 5.44
CA LYS A 191 22.24 -19.53 6.52
C LYS A 191 21.00 -20.35 6.14
N HIS A 192 20.96 -20.88 4.91
CA HIS A 192 19.87 -21.70 4.37
C HIS A 192 18.50 -21.01 4.40
N PHE A 193 18.45 -19.70 4.16
CA PHE A 193 17.18 -19.00 3.98
C PHE A 193 16.55 -19.37 2.64
N LYS A 194 15.25 -19.68 2.67
CA LYS A 194 14.40 -19.67 1.48
C LYS A 194 13.97 -18.24 1.24
N VAL A 195 14.33 -17.66 0.10
CA VAL A 195 13.98 -16.27 -0.25
C VAL A 195 12.89 -16.30 -1.31
N LEU A 196 11.82 -15.53 -1.11
CA LEU A 196 10.74 -15.38 -2.08
C LEU A 196 11.25 -14.63 -3.31
N GLU A 197 10.98 -15.13 -4.53
CA GLU A 197 11.25 -14.38 -5.75
C GLU A 197 10.39 -13.11 -5.74
N TRP A 198 11.02 -11.94 -5.88
CA TRP A 198 10.30 -10.66 -5.77
C TRP A 198 10.41 -9.85 -7.05
N PRO A 199 9.29 -9.38 -7.63
CA PRO A 199 9.36 -8.47 -8.77
C PRO A 199 9.75 -7.05 -8.34
N SER A 200 10.68 -6.43 -9.06
CA SER A 200 11.13 -5.06 -8.79
C SER A 200 10.01 -4.02 -8.89
N GLN A 201 10.13 -2.93 -8.13
CA GLN A 201 9.14 -1.83 -8.05
C GLN A 201 7.74 -2.31 -7.65
N SER A 202 7.67 -3.20 -6.65
CA SER A 202 6.41 -3.79 -6.18
C SER A 202 6.03 -3.49 -4.74
N PRO A 203 6.06 -2.22 -4.29
CA PRO A 203 5.64 -1.85 -2.93
C PRO A 203 4.13 -1.99 -2.71
N ASP A 204 3.36 -2.34 -3.74
CA ASP A 204 1.95 -2.69 -3.63
C ASP A 204 1.70 -4.18 -3.41
N LEU A 205 2.68 -5.03 -3.69
CA LEU A 205 2.60 -6.46 -3.40
C LEU A 205 3.09 -6.78 -1.98
N ASN A 206 3.92 -5.91 -1.37
CA ASN A 206 4.45 -6.14 -0.03
C ASN A 206 3.43 -5.68 1.04
N PRO A 207 2.81 -6.57 1.83
CA PRO A 207 1.78 -6.20 2.78
C PRO A 207 2.31 -5.36 3.97
N ILE A 208 3.62 -5.35 4.23
CA ILE A 208 4.20 -4.53 5.31
C ILE A 208 4.01 -3.02 5.07
N GLU A 209 3.79 -2.62 3.81
CA GLU A 209 3.49 -1.23 3.44
C GLU A 209 2.16 -0.74 4.03
N HIS A 210 1.21 -1.66 4.26
CA HIS A 210 -0.01 -1.36 4.99
C HIS A 210 0.28 -1.17 6.48
N LEU A 211 1.16 -2.00 7.04
CA LEU A 211 1.58 -1.90 8.43
C LEU A 211 2.31 -0.58 8.71
N TRP A 212 3.17 -0.14 7.78
CA TRP A 212 3.80 1.18 7.83
C TRP A 212 2.81 2.32 7.79
N ARG A 213 1.75 2.20 6.99
CA ARG A 213 0.70 3.22 6.95
C ARG A 213 -0.04 3.30 8.27
N GLU A 214 -0.42 2.17 8.86
CA GLU A 214 -1.09 2.12 10.17
C GLU A 214 -0.20 2.72 11.27
N LEU A 215 1.08 2.33 11.31
CA LEU A 215 2.04 2.88 12.25
C LEU A 215 2.15 4.40 12.12
N LYS A 216 2.27 4.92 10.88
CA LYS A 216 2.33 6.37 10.62
C LYS A 216 1.08 7.10 11.13
N VAL A 217 -0.11 6.49 11.02
CA VAL A 217 -1.36 7.07 11.52
C VAL A 217 -1.35 7.12 13.06
N ARG A 218 -1.01 6.01 13.73
CA ARG A 218 -0.94 5.95 15.21
C ARG A 218 0.09 6.91 15.78
N VAL A 219 1.29 6.96 15.19
CA VAL A 219 2.36 7.89 15.57
C VAL A 219 1.91 9.34 15.41
N ALA A 220 1.26 9.67 14.29
CA ALA A 220 0.78 11.04 14.05
C ALA A 220 -0.28 11.49 15.07
N GLN A 221 -1.12 10.57 15.57
CA GLN A 221 -2.11 10.88 16.61
C GLN A 221 -1.45 11.25 17.95
N ARG A 222 -0.32 10.62 18.29
CA ARG A 222 0.43 10.88 19.52
C ARG A 222 1.32 12.12 19.47
N GLN A 223 1.50 12.73 18.30
CA GLN A 223 2.17 14.02 18.13
C GLN A 223 3.56 14.08 18.79
N PRO A 224 4.53 13.23 18.36
CA PRO A 224 5.90 13.27 18.87
C PRO A 224 6.52 14.66 18.67
N GLN A 225 7.26 15.15 19.67
CA GLN A 225 7.86 16.48 19.65
C GLN A 225 9.36 16.48 19.31
N ASN A 226 10.01 15.32 19.39
CA ASN A 226 11.43 15.14 19.08
C ASN A 226 11.70 13.72 18.57
N ILE A 227 12.92 13.47 18.08
CA ILE A 227 13.31 12.20 17.47
C ILE A 227 13.31 11.03 18.47
N THR A 228 13.68 11.27 19.72
CA THR A 228 13.67 10.23 20.77
C THR A 228 12.24 9.78 21.05
N ALA A 229 11.34 10.74 21.29
CA ALA A 229 9.92 10.46 21.48
C ALA A 229 9.29 9.80 20.24
N LEU A 230 9.71 10.20 19.03
CA LEU A 230 9.26 9.57 17.79
C LEU A 230 9.65 8.09 17.73
N GLU A 231 10.89 7.75 18.09
CA GLU A 231 11.38 6.37 18.13
C GLU A 231 10.63 5.53 19.16
N GLU A 232 10.52 6.02 20.41
CA GLU A 232 9.78 5.35 21.49
C GLU A 232 8.33 5.09 21.11
N ILE A 233 7.64 6.11 20.58
CA ILE A 233 6.25 5.99 20.13
C ILE A 233 6.14 4.96 18.99
N CYS A 234 7.08 4.94 18.03
CA CYS A 234 7.06 3.93 16.98
C CYS A 234 7.18 2.51 17.54
N MET A 235 8.08 2.29 18.50
CA MET A 235 8.25 0.97 19.15
C MET A 235 7.01 0.56 19.94
N GLU A 236 6.42 1.47 20.72
CA GLU A 236 5.21 1.21 21.49
C GLU A 236 4.01 0.90 20.59
N GLU A 237 3.78 1.71 19.55
CA GLU A 237 2.64 1.52 18.65
C GLU A 237 2.79 0.28 17.78
N TRP A 238 4.02 -0.09 17.40
CA TRP A 238 4.31 -1.33 16.69
C TRP A 238 3.98 -2.57 17.53
N ALA A 239 4.35 -2.56 18.82
CA ALA A 239 4.04 -3.65 19.74
C ALA A 239 2.53 -3.82 20.00
N LYS A 240 1.74 -2.75 19.82
CA LYS A 240 0.27 -2.75 19.94
C LYS A 240 -0.45 -3.18 18.67
N ILE A 241 0.27 -3.48 17.58
CA ILE A 241 -0.37 -4.01 16.38
C ILE A 241 -0.75 -5.46 16.70
N PRO A 242 -2.06 -5.80 16.66
CA PRO A 242 -2.51 -7.12 17.08
C PRO A 242 -1.89 -8.22 16.21
N ALA A 243 -1.53 -9.32 16.86
CA ALA A 243 -1.01 -10.53 16.22
C ALA A 243 -2.03 -11.20 15.28
N THR A 244 -3.30 -10.85 15.45
CA THR A 244 -4.42 -11.34 14.66
C THR A 244 -5.42 -10.21 14.51
N ILE A 245 -5.68 -9.76 13.28
CA ILE A 245 -6.85 -8.91 13.01
C ILE A 245 -8.08 -9.83 12.98
N HIS A 246 -8.47 -10.36 14.14
CA HIS A 246 -9.82 -10.90 14.31
C HIS A 246 -10.71 -9.72 14.67
N GLY A 247 -11.48 -9.24 13.70
CA GLY A 247 -12.44 -8.17 13.90
C GLY A 247 -13.49 -8.59 14.92
N GLU A 248 -13.52 -7.88 16.04
CA GLU A 248 -14.69 -7.81 16.92
C GLU A 248 -15.84 -7.19 16.09
N ARG A 249 -16.84 -8.00 15.77
CA ARG A 249 -18.03 -7.60 15.02
C ARG A 249 -18.86 -6.66 15.89
N THR A 250 -18.65 -5.36 15.76
CA THR A 250 -19.67 -4.37 16.16
C THR A 250 -20.53 -4.11 14.93
N GLU A 251 -21.79 -4.54 15.03
CA GLU A 251 -22.80 -4.48 13.98
C GLU A 251 -22.89 -3.07 13.37
N ALA A 252 -22.61 -2.98 12.07
CA ALA A 252 -22.92 -1.81 11.24
C ALA A 252 -23.80 -2.28 10.07
N PRO A 253 -24.76 -1.44 9.64
CA PRO A 253 -26.03 -1.89 9.09
C PRO A 253 -25.90 -2.48 7.70
N GLU A 254 -26.70 -3.52 7.49
CA GLU A 254 -27.01 -4.14 6.22
C GLU A 254 -27.50 -3.11 5.18
N LYS A 255 -27.12 -3.34 3.92
CA LYS A 255 -27.45 -2.60 2.68
C LYS A 255 -26.52 -1.45 2.30
N THR A 256 -25.59 -1.74 1.40
CA THR A 256 -25.36 -0.92 0.20
C THR A 256 -24.85 -1.81 -0.93
N GLU A 257 -25.48 -1.65 -2.08
CA GLU A 257 -25.33 -2.45 -3.31
C GLU A 257 -23.87 -2.57 -3.75
N ALA A 258 -23.50 -3.78 -4.18
CA ALA A 258 -22.20 -4.08 -4.76
C ALA A 258 -21.97 -3.20 -6.00
N PRO A 259 -20.85 -2.45 -6.12
CA PRO A 259 -20.56 -1.73 -7.33
C PRO A 259 -20.16 -2.71 -8.43
N GLU A 260 -20.94 -2.67 -9.52
CA GLU A 260 -20.72 -3.34 -10.79
C GLU A 260 -19.25 -3.28 -11.25
N THR A 261 -18.70 -4.45 -11.57
CA THR A 261 -17.59 -4.72 -12.51
C THR A 261 -16.43 -3.72 -12.54
N ILE A 262 -15.35 -4.03 -11.81
CA ILE A 262 -14.01 -3.53 -12.12
C ILE A 262 -13.24 -4.66 -12.81
N GLU A 263 -13.50 -4.87 -14.10
CA GLU A 263 -12.46 -5.42 -14.97
C GLU A 263 -11.46 -4.29 -15.25
N ILE A 264 -10.23 -4.41 -14.76
CA ILE A 264 -8.96 -3.90 -15.32
C ILE A 264 -7.91 -4.09 -14.20
N VAL A 265 -7.16 -5.20 -14.22
CA VAL A 265 -5.72 -5.27 -13.84
C VAL A 265 -5.06 -6.53 -14.46
N LYS A 266 -5.25 -6.82 -15.75
CA LYS A 266 -4.47 -7.91 -16.41
C LYS A 266 -3.30 -7.39 -17.27
N GLU A 267 -3.34 -6.14 -17.73
CA GLU A 267 -2.33 -5.62 -18.68
C GLU A 267 -1.38 -4.55 -18.11
N SER A 268 -1.80 -3.75 -17.13
CA SER A 268 -1.00 -2.63 -16.62
C SER A 268 0.01 -3.02 -15.54
N GLY A 269 -0.18 -4.19 -14.92
CA GLY A 269 0.62 -4.65 -13.79
C GLY A 269 0.57 -3.74 -12.56
N VAL A 270 -0.42 -2.86 -12.40
CA VAL A 270 -0.56 -1.95 -11.24
C VAL A 270 -1.71 -2.39 -10.35
N PHE A 271 -1.45 -2.78 -9.10
CA PHE A 271 -2.48 -3.27 -8.17
C PHE A 271 -3.02 -2.15 -7.25
N CYS A 272 -4.33 -2.18 -6.94
CA CYS A 272 -4.99 -1.10 -6.20
C CYS A 272 -4.86 -1.28 -4.67
N LYS A 273 -4.03 -0.45 -4.02
CA LYS A 273 -3.80 -0.43 -2.55
C LYS A 273 -5.04 -0.16 -1.65
N ARG A 274 -6.19 0.26 -2.18
CA ARG A 274 -7.27 0.88 -1.36
C ARG A 274 -8.44 -0.06 -1.07
N ASP A 275 -8.71 -0.99 -1.97
CA ASP A 275 -9.84 -1.92 -1.84
C ASP A 275 -9.40 -3.24 -1.16
N ALA A 276 -8.10 -3.55 -1.19
CA ALA A 276 -7.50 -4.65 -0.44
C ALA A 276 -7.62 -4.54 1.09
N TRP A 277 -7.58 -3.31 1.64
CA TRP A 277 -7.56 -3.12 3.09
C TRP A 277 -8.93 -3.40 3.74
N LYS A 278 -10.05 -2.94 3.16
CA LYS A 278 -11.38 -3.17 3.77
C LYS A 278 -11.71 -4.65 3.86
N ALA A 279 -11.25 -5.46 2.92
CA ALA A 279 -11.34 -6.93 3.01
C ALA A 279 -10.31 -7.48 4.02
N SER A 280 -9.04 -7.05 3.94
CA SER A 280 -7.93 -7.54 4.78
C SER A 280 -8.09 -7.31 6.29
N ILE A 281 -8.81 -6.28 6.75
CA ILE A 281 -9.13 -6.10 8.18
C ILE A 281 -10.28 -7.00 8.67
N HIS A 282 -10.99 -7.68 7.76
CA HIS A 282 -12.11 -8.57 8.09
C HIS A 282 -11.85 -10.03 7.70
N THR A 283 -10.75 -10.34 7.02
CA THR A 283 -10.42 -11.70 6.59
C THR A 283 -9.30 -12.32 7.38
N THR A 284 -9.61 -13.52 7.84
CA THR A 284 -8.89 -14.39 8.76
C THR A 284 -7.60 -14.99 8.21
N SER A 285 -7.10 -14.52 7.05
CA SER A 285 -6.33 -15.38 6.15
C SER A 285 -5.26 -14.67 5.32
N GLY A 286 -4.05 -15.27 5.28
CA GLY A 286 -2.91 -14.84 4.46
C GLY A 286 -3.19 -14.91 2.96
N THR A 287 -3.98 -15.90 2.53
CA THR A 287 -4.45 -16.06 1.14
C THR A 287 -5.38 -14.95 0.74
N THR A 288 -6.29 -14.51 1.62
CA THR A 288 -7.21 -13.43 1.26
C THR A 288 -6.46 -12.11 1.11
N MET A 289 -5.40 -11.88 1.88
CA MET A 289 -4.53 -10.70 1.71
C MET A 289 -3.85 -10.69 0.33
N VAL A 290 -3.24 -11.80 -0.09
CA VAL A 290 -2.57 -11.89 -1.40
C VAL A 290 -3.56 -11.94 -2.55
N GLN A 291 -4.64 -12.70 -2.46
CA GLN A 291 -5.72 -12.71 -3.44
C GLN A 291 -6.39 -11.33 -3.56
N THR A 292 -6.59 -10.59 -2.48
CA THR A 292 -7.15 -9.23 -2.60
C THR A 292 -6.15 -8.23 -3.16
N LEU A 293 -4.85 -8.42 -2.90
CA LEU A 293 -3.78 -7.62 -3.52
C LEU A 293 -3.62 -7.94 -5.02
N LEU A 294 -3.78 -9.21 -5.44
CA LEU A 294 -3.61 -9.67 -6.82
C LEU A 294 -4.88 -9.54 -7.68
N LEU A 295 -6.06 -9.77 -7.10
CA LEU A 295 -7.34 -9.88 -7.81
C LEU A 295 -8.35 -8.78 -7.48
N GLY A 296 -8.06 -7.91 -6.51
CA GLY A 296 -8.90 -6.74 -6.21
C GLY A 296 -10.38 -7.09 -6.00
N THR A 297 -10.68 -7.94 -5.00
CA THR A 297 -12.03 -8.41 -4.57
C THR A 297 -12.95 -8.89 -5.69
N PHE A 298 -13.32 -10.20 -5.73
CA PHE A 298 -14.67 -10.76 -6.04
C PHE A 298 -14.65 -12.30 -6.29
N PRO A 299 -15.81 -13.00 -6.30
CA PRO A 299 -15.93 -14.44 -6.09
C PRO A 299 -15.63 -15.26 -7.34
N LEU A 300 -15.22 -16.52 -7.12
CA LEU A 300 -14.73 -17.48 -8.12
C LEU A 300 -15.73 -17.91 -9.20
N GLU A 301 -16.99 -17.49 -9.18
CA GLU A 301 -18.04 -18.12 -10.01
C GLU A 301 -18.20 -17.55 -11.42
N THR A 302 -17.59 -16.40 -11.77
CA THR A 302 -17.81 -15.80 -13.11
C THR A 302 -16.75 -16.14 -14.16
N LEU A 303 -15.73 -16.95 -13.85
CA LEU A 303 -14.64 -17.26 -14.79
C LEU A 303 -14.71 -18.63 -15.46
N LEU A 304 -15.71 -19.46 -15.15
CA LEU A 304 -15.84 -20.81 -15.73
C LEU A 304 -16.85 -20.97 -16.87
N GLN A 305 -17.52 -19.89 -17.33
CA GLN A 305 -18.54 -20.02 -18.39
C GLN A 305 -18.24 -19.32 -19.73
N SER A 306 -17.10 -18.65 -19.92
CA SER A 306 -16.81 -17.96 -21.21
C SER A 306 -15.81 -18.66 -22.13
N ASN A 307 -15.26 -19.84 -21.78
CA ASN A 307 -14.29 -20.56 -22.62
C ASN A 307 -14.78 -21.93 -23.14
N LEU A 308 -16.08 -22.12 -23.32
CA LEU A 308 -16.63 -23.33 -23.96
C LEU A 308 -17.51 -23.10 -25.20
N ASN A 309 -17.52 -21.91 -25.80
CA ASN A 309 -18.10 -21.72 -27.13
C ASN A 309 -17.34 -20.64 -27.90
N GLY A 310 -16.49 -21.09 -28.84
CA GLY A 310 -15.68 -20.27 -29.74
C GLY A 310 -14.59 -21.11 -30.39
#